data_AF-A0A9D6QWD2-F1
#
_entry.id   AF-A0A9D6QWD2-F1
#
_cell.length_a   1.000
_cell.length_b   1.000
_cell.length_c   1.000
_cell.angle_alpha   90.00
_cell.angle_beta   90.00
_cell.angle_gamma   90.00
#
_symmetry.space_group_name_H-M   'P 1'
#
loop_
_entity.id
_entity.type
_entity.pdbx_description
1 polymer ?
#
loop_
_entity_poly.entity_id
_entity_poly.type
_entity_poly.pdbx_seq_one_letter_code
_entity_poly.pdbx_strand_id
1 'polypeptide(L)'
;MKNILIIIGAAIFLLQCTVLDFVPDNTATTPSNDATEEPPITRVAVPVTTDVPATPTIEAINILGKNLFNYGAQINWTNSDVAKEMDLLTRLGFKWAKLQLRWCDISTGKTNAELSQIGKAIEAANARGIKVMLTIVCAPKWSRADGGVKGAGP
;
A
#
# COMPACT_ATOMS: atom_id res chain seq x y z
N MET A 1 0.45 -15.78 9.21
CA MET A 1 0.18 -14.36 8.91
C MET A 1 0.69 -14.11 7.50
N LYS A 2 -0.23 -13.90 6.55
CA LYS A 2 0.03 -14.01 5.11
C LYS A 2 0.63 -12.70 4.60
N ASN A 3 1.87 -12.78 4.13
CA ASN A 3 2.61 -11.71 3.49
C ASN A 3 1.97 -11.42 2.14
N ILE A 4 1.33 -10.24 2.00
CA ILE A 4 0.89 -9.72 0.71
C ILE A 4 1.98 -8.76 0.22
N LEU A 5 2.74 -9.28 -0.73
CA LEU A 5 3.74 -8.59 -1.54
C LEU A 5 2.98 -7.81 -2.62
N ILE A 6 2.97 -6.48 -2.52
CA ILE A 6 2.40 -5.61 -3.56
C ILE A 6 3.45 -5.45 -4.66
N ILE A 7 3.18 -6.10 -5.80
CA ILE A 7 3.94 -5.94 -7.04
C ILE A 7 3.51 -4.59 -7.65
N ILE A 8 4.43 -3.61 -7.68
CA ILE A 8 4.25 -2.36 -8.43
C ILE A 8 4.75 -2.60 -9.85
N GLY A 9 3.82 -2.64 -10.80
CA GLY A 9 4.09 -2.76 -12.22
C GLY A 9 4.78 -1.51 -12.78
N ALA A 10 5.93 -1.71 -13.42
CA ALA A 10 6.59 -0.72 -14.25
C ALA A 10 6.12 -0.89 -15.70
N ALA A 11 5.37 0.09 -16.21
CA ALA A 11 4.94 0.15 -17.60
C ALA A 11 5.94 0.98 -18.43
N ILE A 12 6.75 0.27 -19.21
CA ILE A 12 6.99 0.42 -20.67
C ILE A 12 6.79 1.82 -21.28
N PHE A 13 7.85 2.40 -21.86
CA PHE A 13 7.79 3.03 -23.20
C PHE A 13 9.20 3.18 -23.86
N LEU A 14 9.35 2.43 -24.97
CA LEU A 14 10.08 2.63 -26.25
C LEU A 14 11.54 3.15 -26.24
N LEU A 15 12.51 2.34 -26.71
CA LEU A 15 12.86 1.99 -28.11
C LEU A 15 13.84 2.99 -28.73
N GLN A 16 15.14 2.66 -28.72
CA GLN A 16 16.03 2.87 -29.87
C GLN A 16 16.95 1.66 -30.06
N CYS A 17 17.17 1.37 -31.33
CA CYS A 17 17.69 0.14 -31.92
C CYS A 17 19.17 0.33 -32.25
N THR A 18 20.02 -0.65 -31.94
CA THR A 18 21.23 -0.97 -32.72
C THR A 18 21.71 -2.37 -32.33
N VAL A 19 21.90 -3.20 -33.35
CA VAL A 19 22.13 -4.65 -33.29
C VAL A 19 23.52 -4.91 -33.83
N LEU A 20 24.38 -5.59 -33.06
CA LEU A 20 25.59 -6.33 -33.46
C LEU A 20 25.99 -7.18 -32.23
N ASP A 21 26.27 -8.48 -32.22
CA ASP A 21 26.24 -9.59 -33.18
C ASP A 21 26.10 -10.88 -32.35
N PHE A 22 25.49 -11.89 -32.96
CA PHE A 22 25.17 -13.21 -32.42
C PHE A 22 26.32 -14.20 -32.66
N VAL A 23 26.81 -14.87 -31.61
CA VAL A 23 27.53 -16.16 -31.71
C VAL A 23 27.10 -17.05 -30.52
N PRO A 24 26.47 -18.22 -30.75
CA PRO A 24 26.24 -19.20 -29.70
C PRO A 24 27.33 -20.27 -29.74
N ASP A 25 27.83 -20.68 -28.59
CA ASP A 25 28.36 -22.04 -28.46
C ASP A 25 27.93 -22.63 -27.12
N ASN A 26 27.38 -23.82 -27.22
CA ASN A 26 26.74 -24.58 -26.19
C ASN A 26 27.35 -25.97 -26.23
N THR A 27 28.24 -26.25 -25.28
CA THR A 27 28.63 -27.62 -24.92
C THR A 27 28.74 -27.74 -23.40
N ALA A 28 27.75 -28.41 -22.84
CA ALA A 28 27.82 -29.06 -21.54
C ALA A 28 28.87 -30.19 -21.57
N THR A 29 29.58 -30.40 -20.46
CA THR A 29 30.26 -31.68 -20.17
C THR A 29 29.90 -32.09 -18.74
N THR A 30 29.36 -33.31 -18.61
CA THR A 30 28.92 -33.98 -17.38
C THR A 30 30.01 -35.00 -16.93
N PRO A 31 29.80 -35.82 -15.87
CA PRO A 31 30.17 -35.65 -14.45
C PRO A 31 31.34 -36.55 -14.00
N SER A 32 31.75 -36.48 -12.72
CA SER A 32 32.31 -37.63 -12.01
C SER A 32 32.00 -37.56 -10.52
N ASN A 33 31.15 -38.48 -10.06
CA ASN A 33 30.86 -38.73 -8.65
C ASN A 33 31.93 -39.65 -8.07
N ASP A 34 32.31 -39.43 -6.82
CA ASP A 34 32.83 -40.46 -5.93
C ASP A 34 32.07 -40.37 -4.61
N ALA A 35 31.42 -41.47 -4.24
CA ALA A 35 30.66 -41.63 -3.01
C ALA A 35 31.01 -43.00 -2.44
N THR A 36 31.27 -43.11 -1.13
CA THR A 36 31.24 -44.38 -0.40
C THR A 36 30.85 -44.14 1.06
N GLU A 37 30.08 -45.12 1.58
CA GLU A 37 29.40 -45.30 2.89
C GLU A 37 28.05 -44.58 3.09
N GLU A 38 26.94 -45.21 3.50
CA GLU A 38 26.53 -46.60 3.82
C GLU A 38 24.97 -46.57 3.96
N PRO A 39 24.18 -47.62 3.66
CA PRO A 39 22.74 -47.66 3.96
C PRO A 39 22.48 -48.27 5.37
N PRO A 40 21.23 -48.40 5.89
CA PRO A 40 19.99 -47.66 5.69
C PRO A 40 19.27 -47.31 7.03
N ILE A 41 18.43 -46.28 7.10
CA ILE A 41 17.23 -46.33 7.97
C ILE A 41 16.05 -45.65 7.28
N THR A 42 15.05 -46.44 6.89
CA THR A 42 13.75 -45.98 6.40
C THR A 42 12.98 -45.33 7.54
N ARG A 43 12.85 -44.00 7.54
CA ARG A 43 11.73 -43.34 8.23
C ARG A 43 10.50 -43.44 7.35
N VAL A 44 9.50 -44.18 7.80
CA VAL A 44 8.13 -44.07 7.29
C VAL A 44 7.68 -42.64 7.55
N ALA A 45 7.44 -41.86 6.50
CA ALA A 45 6.80 -40.56 6.62
C ALA A 45 5.33 -40.79 6.98
N VAL A 46 4.95 -40.40 8.20
CA VAL A 46 3.54 -40.25 8.57
C VAL A 46 2.99 -39.07 7.75
N PRO A 47 1.85 -39.21 7.03
CA PRO A 47 1.26 -38.06 6.37
C PRO A 47 0.80 -37.06 7.44
N VAL A 48 1.50 -35.93 7.56
CA VAL A 48 0.99 -34.78 8.29
C VAL A 48 -0.13 -34.19 7.45
N THR A 49 -1.38 -34.42 7.84
CA THR A 49 -2.52 -33.65 7.36
C THR A 49 -2.24 -32.18 7.70
N THR A 50 -1.89 -31.41 6.68
CA THR A 50 -1.82 -29.96 6.79
C THR A 50 -3.26 -29.47 6.78
N ASP A 51 -3.80 -29.12 7.94
CA ASP A 51 -5.07 -28.40 8.02
C ASP A 51 -4.91 -27.06 7.28
N VAL A 52 -5.56 -26.96 6.12
CA VAL A 52 -5.62 -25.72 5.35
C VAL A 52 -6.44 -24.71 6.15
N PRO A 53 -5.89 -23.54 6.50
CA PRO A 53 -6.67 -22.49 7.17
C PRO A 53 -7.88 -22.13 6.32
N ALA A 54 -9.07 -22.16 6.94
CA ALA A 54 -10.30 -21.74 6.28
C ALA A 54 -10.13 -20.33 5.69
N THR A 55 -10.44 -20.18 4.41
CA THR A 55 -10.41 -18.88 3.74
C THR A 55 -11.54 -18.03 4.34
N PRO A 56 -11.28 -16.78 4.75
CA PRO A 56 -12.34 -15.91 5.25
C PRO A 56 -13.39 -15.72 4.15
N THR A 57 -14.64 -16.06 4.45
CA THR A 57 -15.78 -15.76 3.59
C THR A 57 -16.00 -14.25 3.61
N ILE A 58 -15.73 -13.57 2.49
CA ILE A 58 -16.11 -12.18 2.31
C ILE A 58 -17.56 -12.16 1.83
N GLU A 59 -18.43 -11.50 2.57
CA GLU A 59 -19.81 -11.27 2.13
C GLU A 59 -19.82 -10.48 0.82
N ALA A 60 -20.62 -10.94 -0.15
CA ALA A 60 -20.76 -10.27 -1.43
C ALA A 60 -21.38 -8.88 -1.20
N ILE A 61 -20.64 -7.84 -1.58
CA ILE A 61 -21.18 -6.47 -1.57
C ILE A 61 -22.25 -6.40 -2.65
N ASN A 62 -23.52 -6.20 -2.27
CA ASN A 62 -24.59 -5.97 -3.24
C ASN A 62 -24.44 -4.58 -3.87
N ILE A 63 -23.85 -4.57 -5.07
CA ILE A 63 -23.61 -3.39 -5.91
C ILE A 63 -24.67 -3.17 -6.99
N LEU A 64 -25.59 -4.13 -7.18
CA LEU A 64 -26.63 -4.05 -8.20
C LEU A 64 -27.61 -2.91 -7.87
N GLY A 65 -27.81 -2.01 -8.82
CA GLY A 65 -28.66 -0.82 -8.66
C GLY A 65 -28.09 0.28 -7.76
N LYS A 66 -26.87 0.12 -7.23
CA LYS A 66 -26.20 1.18 -6.46
C LYS A 66 -25.31 2.02 -7.36
N ASN A 67 -25.52 3.33 -7.37
CA ASN A 67 -24.57 4.26 -7.97
C ASN A 67 -23.30 4.31 -7.10
N LEU A 68 -22.28 3.54 -7.51
CA LEU A 68 -20.96 3.52 -6.86
C LEU A 68 -20.12 4.77 -7.20
N PHE A 69 -20.49 5.51 -8.25
CA PHE A 69 -19.86 6.76 -8.63
C PHE A 69 -20.33 7.87 -7.69
N ASN A 70 -19.52 8.12 -6.65
CA ASN A 70 -19.66 9.28 -5.78
C ASN A 70 -18.48 10.23 -5.98
N TYR A 71 -18.79 11.50 -6.18
CA TYR A 71 -17.78 12.55 -6.23
C TYR A 71 -17.40 13.00 -4.83
N GLY A 72 -16.15 13.42 -4.70
CA GLY A 72 -15.61 14.04 -3.51
C GLY A 72 -14.66 15.15 -3.89
N ALA A 73 -14.23 15.90 -2.89
CA ALA A 73 -13.30 17.00 -3.07
C ALA A 73 -12.16 16.92 -2.05
N GLN A 74 -11.00 17.43 -2.45
CA GLN A 74 -9.90 17.66 -1.54
C GLN A 74 -10.09 19.00 -0.87
N ILE A 75 -9.86 19.05 0.45
CA ILE A 75 -9.98 20.28 1.23
C ILE A 75 -8.66 20.61 1.92
N ASN A 76 -8.44 21.90 2.20
CA ASN A 76 -7.23 22.39 2.83
C ASN A 76 -7.41 22.50 4.34
N TRP A 77 -7.41 21.37 5.02
CA TRP A 77 -7.76 21.31 6.45
C TRP A 77 -6.75 21.96 7.42
N THR A 78 -5.55 22.32 6.97
CA THR A 78 -4.48 22.86 7.86
C THR A 78 -4.48 24.38 7.94
N ASN A 79 -4.88 25.06 6.86
CA ASN A 79 -4.79 26.53 6.74
C ASN A 79 -6.16 27.21 6.62
N SER A 80 -7.24 26.51 6.96
CA SER A 80 -8.60 27.02 6.82
C SER A 80 -9.50 26.57 7.98
N ASP A 81 -10.72 27.11 8.00
CA ASP A 81 -11.78 26.63 8.87
C ASP A 81 -12.41 25.35 8.28
N VAL A 82 -12.00 24.21 8.85
CA VAL A 82 -12.47 22.89 8.45
C VAL A 82 -13.99 22.76 8.55
N ALA A 83 -14.63 23.37 9.54
CA ALA A 83 -16.09 23.27 9.68
C ALA A 83 -16.79 23.93 8.49
N LYS A 84 -16.31 25.12 8.10
CA LYS A 84 -16.79 25.85 6.94
C LYS A 84 -16.56 25.08 5.63
N GLU A 85 -15.39 24.48 5.44
CA GLU A 85 -15.11 23.64 4.26
C GLU A 85 -16.07 22.44 4.20
N MET A 86 -16.31 21.76 5.33
CA MET A 86 -17.24 20.63 5.38
C MET A 86 -18.70 21.04 5.14
N ASP A 87 -19.10 22.23 5.59
CA ASP A 87 -20.42 22.80 5.27
C ASP A 87 -20.57 23.06 3.77
N LEU A 88 -19.52 23.56 3.13
CA LEU A 88 -19.51 23.74 1.66
C LEU A 88 -19.61 22.39 0.95
N LEU A 89 -18.87 21.36 1.39
CA LEU A 89 -18.99 20.02 0.81
C LEU A 89 -20.41 19.46 0.92
N THR A 90 -21.05 19.68 2.06
CA THR A 90 -22.44 19.26 2.31
C THR A 90 -23.39 19.96 1.36
N ARG A 91 -23.25 21.29 1.21
CA ARG A 91 -24.06 22.11 0.29
C ARG A 91 -23.85 21.74 -1.18
N LEU A 92 -22.64 21.33 -1.55
CA LEU A 92 -22.29 20.86 -2.89
C LEU A 92 -22.72 19.40 -3.14
N GLY A 93 -23.22 18.70 -2.11
CA GLY A 93 -23.73 17.33 -2.23
C GLY A 93 -22.65 16.24 -2.24
N PHE A 94 -21.39 16.58 -1.97
CA PHE A 94 -20.30 15.60 -1.91
C PHE A 94 -20.48 14.66 -0.71
N LYS A 95 -20.13 13.39 -0.92
CA LYS A 95 -20.28 12.33 0.11
C LYS A 95 -18.97 11.92 0.74
N TRP A 96 -17.85 12.36 0.18
CA TRP A 96 -16.53 12.12 0.75
C TRP A 96 -15.57 13.28 0.51
N ALA A 97 -14.59 13.41 1.40
CA ALA A 97 -13.55 14.43 1.36
C ALA A 97 -12.17 13.79 1.42
N LYS A 98 -11.21 14.31 0.65
CA LYS A 98 -9.80 13.90 0.74
C LYS A 98 -9.03 14.83 1.68
N LEU A 99 -8.36 14.24 2.67
CA LEU A 99 -7.44 14.93 3.59
C LEU A 99 -6.01 14.45 3.34
N GLN A 100 -5.11 15.37 3.03
CA GLN A 100 -3.69 15.07 2.89
C GLN A 100 -2.97 15.39 4.21
N LEU A 101 -2.52 14.35 4.90
CA LEU A 101 -1.77 14.45 6.16
C LEU A 101 -0.28 14.38 5.87
N ARG A 102 0.44 15.45 6.20
CA ARG A 102 1.90 15.45 6.14
C ARG A 102 2.46 14.86 7.43
N TRP A 103 2.98 13.64 7.37
CA TRP A 103 3.50 12.94 8.55
C TRP A 103 4.70 13.67 9.16
N CYS A 104 5.53 14.27 8.32
CA CYS A 104 6.69 15.06 8.74
C CYS A 104 6.33 16.30 9.59
N ASP A 105 5.10 16.81 9.50
CA ASP A 105 4.68 17.99 10.27
C ASP A 105 4.10 17.59 11.64
N ILE A 106 3.38 16.48 11.69
CA ILE A 106 2.72 16.04 12.92
C ILE A 106 3.65 15.27 13.84
N SER A 107 4.72 14.66 13.30
CA SER A 107 5.60 13.79 14.08
C SER A 107 6.88 14.51 14.48
N THR A 108 6.93 14.93 15.74
CA THR A 108 8.11 15.59 16.34
C THR A 108 9.21 14.58 16.74
N GLY A 109 8.89 13.29 16.79
CA GLY A 109 9.84 12.21 17.07
C GLY A 109 9.23 10.82 16.88
N LYS A 110 10.01 9.76 17.12
CA LYS A 110 9.57 8.36 16.93
C LYS A 110 8.31 7.97 17.70
N THR A 111 8.06 8.62 18.83
CA THR A 111 6.95 8.28 19.76
C THR A 111 5.87 9.35 19.83
N ASN A 112 6.08 10.51 19.22
CA ASN A 112 5.24 11.68 19.44
C ASN A 112 4.61 12.12 18.10
N ALA A 113 3.28 12.21 18.08
CA ALA A 113 2.51 12.68 16.95
C ALA A 113 1.32 13.54 17.41
N GLU A 114 1.24 14.77 16.89
CA GLU A 114 0.14 15.69 17.16
C GLU A 114 -1.05 15.40 16.23
N LEU A 115 -2.08 14.72 16.75
CA LEU A 115 -3.25 14.30 15.97
C LEU A 115 -4.52 15.10 16.28
N SER A 116 -4.45 16.10 17.16
CA SER A 116 -5.61 16.85 17.62
C SER A 116 -6.36 17.57 16.48
N GLN A 117 -5.63 18.19 15.56
CA GLN A 117 -6.23 18.94 14.45
C GLN A 117 -6.90 18.02 13.41
N ILE A 118 -6.28 16.89 13.08
CA ILE A 118 -6.90 15.90 12.17
C ILE A 118 -8.11 15.22 12.84
N GLY A 119 -8.06 15.02 14.17
CA GLY A 119 -9.20 14.55 14.96
C GLY A 119 -10.41 15.47 14.82
N LYS A 120 -10.22 16.79 15.00
CA LYS A 120 -11.28 17.79 14.78
C LYS A 120 -11.86 17.75 13.36
N ALA A 121 -11.02 17.52 12.35
CA ALA A 121 -11.48 17.40 10.97
C ALA A 121 -12.33 16.13 10.73
N ILE A 122 -11.94 15.01 11.34
CA ILE A 122 -12.70 13.76 11.28
C ILE A 122 -14.03 13.89 12.01
N GLU A 123 -14.05 14.52 13.18
CA GLU A 123 -15.28 14.81 13.93
C GLU A 123 -16.23 15.70 13.12
N ALA A 124 -15.72 16.76 12.50
CA ALA A 124 -16.50 17.64 11.64
C ALA A 124 -17.10 16.91 10.43
N ALA A 125 -16.35 15.98 9.83
CA ALA A 125 -16.85 15.14 8.73
C ALA A 125 -17.94 14.17 9.21
N ASN A 126 -17.71 13.49 10.34
CA ASN A 126 -18.65 12.54 10.92
C ASN A 126 -19.98 13.21 11.27
N ALA A 127 -19.95 14.41 11.87
CA ALA A 127 -21.15 15.18 12.20
C ALA A 127 -22.02 15.51 10.97
N ARG A 128 -21.45 15.48 9.76
CA ARG A 128 -22.13 15.78 8.48
C ARG A 128 -22.36 14.55 7.62
N GLY A 129 -22.01 13.36 8.10
CA GLY A 129 -22.10 12.12 7.33
C GLY A 129 -21.15 12.05 6.13
N ILE A 130 -20.09 12.85 6.11
CA ILE A 130 -19.07 12.86 5.05
C ILE A 130 -18.03 11.78 5.36
N LYS A 131 -17.68 10.95 4.37
CA LYS A 131 -16.60 9.97 4.50
C LYS A 131 -15.23 10.62 4.24
N VAL A 132 -14.23 10.24 5.03
CA VAL A 132 -12.87 10.80 4.90
C VAL A 132 -11.96 9.80 4.18
N MET A 133 -11.30 10.27 3.13
CA MET A 133 -10.17 9.60 2.50
C MET A 133 -8.88 10.26 2.98
N LEU A 134 -8.19 9.60 3.91
CA LEU A 134 -6.91 10.08 4.44
C LEU A 134 -5.76 9.61 3.54
N THR A 135 -4.97 10.55 3.04
CA THR A 135 -3.71 10.27 2.32
C THR A 135 -2.55 10.73 3.19
N ILE A 136 -1.61 9.84 3.49
CA ILE A 136 -0.42 10.17 4.27
C ILE A 136 0.72 10.45 3.29
N VAL A 137 1.35 11.61 3.45
CA VAL A 137 2.49 12.05 2.64
C VAL A 137 3.64 12.49 3.54
N CYS A 138 4.81 12.70 2.95
CA CYS A 138 6.00 13.25 3.61
C CYS A 138 6.42 12.47 4.87
N ALA A 139 7.27 11.45 4.70
CA ALA A 139 7.86 10.75 5.84
C ALA A 139 8.83 11.66 6.64
N PRO A 140 8.87 11.56 7.98
CA PRO A 140 9.84 12.30 8.79
C PRO A 140 11.27 11.77 8.59
N LYS A 141 12.29 12.60 8.90
CA LYS A 141 13.71 12.22 8.71
C LYS A 141 14.09 10.94 9.45
N TRP A 142 13.61 10.79 10.68
CA TRP A 142 13.95 9.64 11.53
C TRP A 142 13.40 8.31 11.01
N SER A 143 12.40 8.32 10.12
CA SER A 143 11.82 7.09 9.54
C SER A 143 12.46 6.72 8.20
N ARG A 144 13.35 7.56 7.67
CA ARG A 144 14.05 7.33 6.41
C ARG A 144 15.44 6.77 6.66
N ALA A 145 15.81 5.73 5.92
CA ALA A 145 17.15 5.12 6.01
C ALA A 145 18.25 6.06 5.45
N ASP A 146 17.92 6.90 4.48
CA ASP A 146 18.83 7.81 3.78
C ASP A 146 18.83 9.25 4.35
N GLY A 147 17.93 9.57 5.30
CA GLY A 147 17.77 10.92 5.85
C GLY A 147 17.34 12.00 4.84
N GLY A 148 17.06 11.62 3.58
CA GLY A 148 16.83 12.52 2.47
C GLY A 148 15.45 13.20 2.53
N VAL A 149 15.28 14.33 1.84
CA VAL A 149 13.98 15.00 1.61
C VAL A 149 13.43 14.61 0.25
N LYS A 150 12.57 13.59 0.20
CA LYS A 150 11.83 13.20 -1.01
C LYS A 150 10.34 13.09 -0.65
N GLY A 151 9.49 13.82 -1.38
CA GLY A 151 8.03 13.76 -1.23
C GLY A 151 7.34 15.03 -0.69
N ALA A 152 7.99 16.19 -0.72
CA ALA A 152 7.32 17.48 -0.48
C ALA A 152 6.58 17.93 -1.76
N GLY A 153 5.59 17.15 -2.19
CA GLY A 153 4.56 17.71 -3.06
C GLY A 153 3.72 18.72 -2.25
N PRO A 154 3.18 19.77 -2.88
CA PRO A 154 2.35 20.77 -2.21
C PRO A 154 1.18 20.15 -1.43
#